data_AF-A0A9Q3ZPF7-F1
#
_entry.id   AF-A0A9Q3ZPF7-F1
#
_cell.length_a   1.000
_cell.length_b   1.000
_cell.length_c   1.000
_cell.angle_alpha   90.00
_cell.angle_beta   90.00
_cell.angle_gamma   90.00
#
_symmetry.space_group_name_H-M   'P 1'
#
loop_
_entity.id
_entity.type
_entity.pdbx_description
1 polymer ?
#
loop_
_entity_poly.entity_id
_entity_poly.type
_entity_poly.pdbx_seq_one_letter_code
_entity_poly.pdbx_strand_id
1 'polypeptide(L)'
;MIRLNPQTTPRHDLRAEKARRNREAALAAFIAKKAEIDVMLARLQALSDDHFGFDPEAINWGSVGSIASVAEDLGHVTDFLFGEGEHAE
;
A
#
# COMPACT_ATOMS: atom_id res chain seq x y z
N MET A 1 -35.64 -32.95 30.65
CA MET A 1 -35.54 -31.65 29.94
C MET A 1 -34.38 -31.72 28.96
N ILE A 2 -34.68 -31.98 27.68
CA ILE A 2 -33.68 -31.96 26.62
C ILE A 2 -33.45 -30.48 26.28
N ARG A 3 -32.26 -29.96 26.61
CA ARG A 3 -31.85 -28.64 26.11
C ARG A 3 -31.65 -28.80 24.61
N LEU A 4 -32.63 -28.34 23.83
CA LEU A 4 -32.50 -28.26 22.39
C LEU A 4 -31.36 -27.27 22.11
N ASN A 5 -30.21 -27.78 21.66
CA ASN A 5 -29.14 -26.91 21.20
C ASN A 5 -29.70 -26.13 20.01
N PRO A 6 -29.72 -24.79 20.01
CA PRO A 6 -30.23 -24.00 18.90
C PRO A 6 -29.21 -24.16 17.77
N GLN A 7 -29.48 -25.16 16.93
CA GLN A 7 -28.68 -25.56 15.80
C GLN A 7 -28.20 -24.33 15.03
N THR A 8 -26.88 -24.23 14.90
CA THR A 8 -26.24 -23.64 13.71
C THR A 8 -27.00 -24.16 12.50
N THR A 9 -27.83 -23.29 11.92
CA THR A 9 -28.64 -23.66 10.77
C THR A 9 -27.73 -23.70 9.54
N PRO A 10 -27.93 -24.61 8.58
CA PRO A 10 -27.06 -24.73 7.39
C PRO A 10 -26.85 -23.41 6.64
N ARG A 11 -27.82 -22.49 6.70
CA ARG A 11 -27.71 -21.14 6.12
C ARG A 11 -26.73 -20.24 6.88
N HIS A 12 -26.64 -20.36 8.20
CA HIS A 12 -25.70 -19.60 9.02
C HIS A 12 -24.26 -20.08 8.76
N ASP A 13 -24.06 -21.40 8.69
CA ASP A 13 -22.75 -21.98 8.40
C ASP A 13 -22.25 -21.60 6.99
N LEU A 14 -23.14 -21.63 5.98
CA LEU A 14 -22.82 -21.18 4.63
C LEU A 14 -22.48 -19.68 4.55
N ARG A 15 -23.16 -18.83 5.35
CA ARG A 15 -22.86 -17.40 5.42
C ARG A 15 -21.52 -17.13 6.12
N ALA A 16 -21.24 -17.82 7.22
CA ALA A 16 -19.97 -17.73 7.92
C ALA A 16 -18.80 -18.18 7.03
N GLU A 17 -18.97 -19.29 6.29
CA GLU A 17 -17.98 -19.79 5.34
C GLU A 17 -17.77 -18.83 4.16
N LYS A 18 -18.84 -18.21 3.64
CA LYS A 18 -18.73 -17.18 2.62
C LYS A 18 -17.98 -15.94 3.13
N ALA A 19 -18.28 -15.49 4.35
CA ALA A 19 -17.60 -14.35 4.97
C ALA A 19 -16.11 -14.64 5.20
N ARG A 20 -15.76 -15.86 5.64
CA ARG A 20 -14.37 -16.30 5.79
C ARG A 20 -13.63 -16.26 4.45
N ARG A 21 -14.18 -16.89 3.40
CA ARG A 21 -13.58 -16.87 2.06
C ARG A 21 -13.43 -15.46 1.50
N ASN A 22 -14.40 -14.58 1.73
CA ASN A 22 -14.31 -13.19 1.30
C ASN A 22 -13.18 -12.44 2.02
N ARG A 23 -13.01 -12.68 3.33
CA ARG A 23 -11.90 -12.09 4.10
C ARG A 23 -10.54 -12.62 3.62
N GLU A 24 -10.43 -13.93 3.37
CA GLU A 24 -9.22 -14.54 2.83
C GLU A 24 -8.87 -13.95 1.46
N ALA A 25 -9.87 -13.77 0.58
CA ALA A 25 -9.68 -13.13 -0.73
C ALA A 25 -9.25 -11.66 -0.61
N ALA A 26 -9.86 -10.90 0.29
CA ALA A 26 -9.49 -9.50 0.54
C ALA A 26 -8.06 -9.39 1.10
N LEU A 27 -7.67 -10.29 2.01
CA LEU A 27 -6.32 -10.35 2.56
C LEU A 27 -5.29 -10.68 1.48
N ALA A 28 -5.58 -11.68 0.64
CA ALA A 28 -4.71 -12.04 -0.47
C ALA A 28 -4.54 -10.87 -1.47
N ALA A 29 -5.63 -10.19 -1.81
CA ALA A 29 -5.60 -9.01 -2.67
C ALA A 29 -4.79 -7.86 -2.04
N PHE A 30 -4.94 -7.63 -0.73
CA PHE A 30 -4.17 -6.63 0.00
C PHE A 30 -2.67 -6.94 -0.01
N ILE A 31 -2.29 -8.18 0.28
CA ILE A 31 -0.88 -8.62 0.26
C ILE A 31 -0.29 -8.47 -1.15
N ALA A 32 -1.05 -8.83 -2.19
CA ALA A 32 -0.62 -8.65 -3.56
C ALA A 32 -0.37 -7.16 -3.89
N LYS A 33 -1.29 -6.28 -3.49
CA LYS A 33 -1.10 -4.82 -3.65
C LYS A 33 0.06 -4.27 -2.86
N LYS A 34 0.27 -4.74 -1.63
CA LYS A 34 1.46 -4.37 -0.85
C LYS A 34 2.74 -4.81 -1.56
N ALA A 35 2.81 -6.03 -2.07
CA ALA A 35 3.97 -6.54 -2.79
C ALA A 35 4.26 -5.73 -4.07
N GLU A 36 3.22 -5.31 -4.81
CA GLU A 36 3.37 -4.40 -5.94
C GLU A 36 4.01 -3.06 -5.51
N ILE A 37 3.53 -2.45 -4.42
CA ILE A 37 4.08 -1.21 -3.85
C ILE A 37 5.54 -1.43 -3.40
N ASP A 38 5.83 -2.51 -2.69
CA ASP A 38 7.18 -2.84 -2.22
C ASP A 38 8.18 -2.94 -3.39
N VAL A 39 7.75 -3.52 -4.53
CA VAL A 39 8.56 -3.56 -5.76
C VAL A 39 8.80 -2.17 -6.34
N MET A 40 7.78 -1.29 -6.35
CA MET A 40 7.93 0.08 -6.82
C MET A 40 8.91 0.88 -5.93
N LEU A 41 8.81 0.73 -4.61
CA LEU A 41 9.71 1.36 -3.66
C LEU A 41 11.15 0.87 -3.82
N ALA A 42 11.36 -0.43 -4.01
CA ALA A 42 12.69 -0.99 -4.26
C ALA A 42 13.33 -0.43 -5.55
N ARG A 43 12.54 -0.20 -6.61
CA ARG A 43 13.02 0.43 -7.84
C ARG A 43 13.42 1.89 -7.62
N LEU A 44 12.62 2.64 -6.85
CA LEU A 44 12.95 4.02 -6.50
C LEU A 44 14.21 4.10 -5.64
N GLN A 45 14.40 3.18 -4.69
CA GLN A 45 15.61 3.11 -3.89
C GLN A 45 16.85 2.86 -4.76
N ALA A 46 16.79 1.87 -5.66
CA ALA A 46 17.91 1.59 -6.56
C ALA A 46 18.23 2.78 -7.48
N LEU A 47 17.21 3.50 -7.94
CA LEU A 47 17.37 4.71 -8.73
C LEU A 47 18.01 5.84 -7.89
N SER A 48 17.61 5.99 -6.63
CA SER A 48 18.23 6.94 -5.69
C SER A 48 19.70 6.60 -5.44
N ASP A 49 20.03 5.32 -5.28
CA ASP A 49 21.43 4.87 -5.09
C ASP A 49 22.29 5.19 -6.32
N ASP A 50 21.68 5.21 -7.52
CA ASP A 50 22.30 5.59 -8.80
C ASP A 50 22.13 7.09 -9.13
N HIS A 51 21.95 7.97 -8.14
CA HIS A 51 21.80 9.42 -8.34
C HIS A 51 20.66 9.82 -9.30
N PHE A 52 19.60 9.02 -9.34
CA PHE A 52 18.51 9.13 -10.32
C PHE A 52 18.95 9.04 -11.78
N GLY A 53 20.08 8.36 -12.05
CA GLY A 53 20.69 8.24 -13.36
C GLY A 53 21.40 9.52 -13.82
N PHE A 54 21.56 10.52 -12.94
CA PHE A 54 22.33 11.72 -13.24
C PHE A 54 23.81 11.46 -12.98
N ASP A 55 24.64 11.88 -13.93
CA ASP A 55 26.08 11.94 -13.72
C ASP A 55 26.38 13.04 -12.67
N PRO A 56 27.04 12.70 -11.54
CA PRO A 56 27.26 13.63 -10.44
C PRO A 56 28.16 14.82 -10.81
N GLU A 57 29.02 14.67 -11.83
CA GLU A 57 29.87 15.76 -12.33
C GLU A 57 29.11 16.68 -13.32
N ALA A 58 28.00 16.21 -13.90
CA ALA A 58 27.15 16.96 -14.83
C ALA A 58 25.88 17.57 -14.19
N ILE A 59 25.67 17.40 -12.87
CA ILE A 59 24.51 17.95 -12.15
C ILE A 59 24.47 19.48 -12.28
N ASN A 60 23.29 19.99 -12.63
CA ASN A 60 23.01 21.42 -12.72
C ASN A 60 21.59 21.74 -12.21
N TRP A 61 21.22 23.01 -12.24
CA TRP A 61 19.90 23.48 -11.79
C TRP A 61 18.71 22.84 -12.54
N GLY A 62 18.89 22.43 -13.80
CA GLY A 62 17.89 21.66 -14.53
C GLY A 62 17.66 20.28 -13.92
N SER A 63 18.74 19.58 -13.54
CA SER A 63 18.66 18.29 -12.81
C SER A 63 17.95 18.45 -11.46
N VAL A 64 18.21 19.55 -10.74
CA VAL A 64 17.54 19.87 -9.48
C VAL A 64 16.03 20.06 -9.69
N GLY A 65 15.62 20.75 -10.76
CA GLY A 65 14.21 20.89 -11.10
C GLY A 65 13.53 19.55 -11.39
N SER A 66 14.20 18.64 -12.10
CA SER A 66 13.66 17.31 -12.41
C SER A 66 13.45 16.44 -11.16
N ILE A 67 14.40 16.42 -10.23
CA ILE A 67 14.26 15.65 -8.98
C ILE A 67 13.29 16.31 -8.00
N ALA A 68 13.12 17.63 -8.04
CA ALA A 68 12.15 18.33 -7.18
C ALA A 68 10.71 17.89 -7.44
N SER A 69 10.32 17.70 -8.70
CA SER A 69 8.97 17.16 -9.03
C SER A 69 8.76 15.75 -8.48
N VAL A 70 9.78 14.89 -8.56
CA VAL A 70 9.71 13.52 -8.00
C VAL A 70 9.58 13.57 -6.46
N ALA A 71 10.29 14.49 -5.81
CA ALA A 71 10.20 14.66 -4.36
C ALA A 71 8.81 15.16 -3.93
N GLU A 72 8.20 16.07 -4.69
CA GLU A 72 6.82 16.55 -4.45
C GLU A 72 5.80 15.42 -4.56
N ASP A 73 5.87 14.61 -5.61
CA ASP A 73 4.96 13.47 -5.80
C ASP A 73 5.07 12.45 -4.66
N LEU A 74 6.30 12.14 -4.23
CA LEU A 74 6.52 11.25 -3.10
C LEU A 74 6.04 11.87 -1.78
N GLY A 75 6.22 13.18 -1.60
CA GLY A 75 5.71 13.95 -0.48
C GLY A 75 4.18 13.85 -0.35
N HIS A 76 3.45 14.06 -1.45
CA HIS A 76 1.99 13.91 -1.46
C HIS A 76 1.54 12.48 -1.08
N VAL A 77 2.27 11.45 -1.55
CA VAL A 77 1.97 10.06 -1.21
C VAL A 77 2.22 9.81 0.28
N THR A 78 3.31 10.31 0.85
CA THR A 78 3.59 10.17 2.28
C THR A 78 2.57 10.93 3.12
N ASP A 79 2.26 12.17 2.78
CA ASP A 79 1.28 12.99 3.51
C ASP A 79 -0.09 12.32 3.54
N PHE A 80 -0.51 11.72 2.42
CA PHE A 80 -1.74 10.93 2.33
C PHE A 80 -1.70 9.67 3.22
N LEU A 81 -0.57 8.95 3.26
CA LEU A 81 -0.44 7.71 4.03
C LEU A 81 -0.29 7.94 5.54
N PHE A 82 0.37 9.03 5.93
CA PHE A 82 0.63 9.38 7.33
C PHE A 82 -0.40 10.34 7.92
N GLY A 83 -1.33 10.87 7.10
CA GLY A 83 -2.37 11.79 7.53
C GLY A 83 -1.85 13.21 7.84
N GLU A 84 -0.63 13.52 7.40
CA GLU A 84 0.01 14.83 7.62
C GLU A 84 -0.62 15.95 6.76
N GLY A 85 -1.44 15.58 5.76
CA GLY A 85 -2.17 16.53 4.90
C GLY A 85 -3.57 16.96 5.38
N GLU A 86 -4.15 16.35 6.43
CA GLU A 86 -5.53 16.69 6.88
C GLU A 86 -5.71 16.78 8.42
N HIS A 87 -4.63 16.73 9.22
CA HIS A 87 -4.69 16.98 10.68
C HIS A 87 -3.47 17.74 11.20
N ALA A 88 -3.19 18.91 10.62
CA ALA A 88 -2.26 19.90 11.17
C ALA A 88 -2.98 21.22 11.56
N GLU A 89 -4.17 21.13 12.16
CA GLU A 89 -4.82 22.21 12.93
C GLU A 89 -4.89 21.87 14.42
#